data_AF-A0A328TTE3-F1
#
_entry.id   AF-A0A328TTE3-F1
#
_cell.length_a   1.000
_cell.length_b   1.000
_cell.length_c   1.000
_cell.angle_alpha   90.00
_cell.angle_beta   90.00
_cell.angle_gamma   90.00
#
_symmetry.space_group_name_H-M   'P 1'
#
loop_
_entity.id
_entity.type
_entity.pdbx_description
1 polymer ?
#
loop_
_entity_poly.entity_id
_entity_poly.type
_entity_poly.pdbx_seq_one_letter_code
_entity_poly.pdbx_strand_id
1 'polypeptide(L)'
;MREQSRSIWLASIIAFLIPGGGHLALGRHLTGMLLLIGTLTDIAAMIRFADESGGKYALLIIFLGLALPVFWFYSVFDTLQQAAKLRATAAEPASEDPTRLGIGTVLQGAAVIVLAFLLLIFVQAPVVFQSIVDTIGTYGPGIGFIALGLAIALRRMRLKPGRFTAAAVIAAVGAMLFWDQIQGRNDIGLLSRWWPAAFVLLGVEVVVLNLVYRTSPKRRSFDIGGTFLAAIIAVTAFAVTQYASMPFRWLDEFKVNLTGTSAYGEEKGFRYEKEAIHSPLTPETAKIDIVNPNGKITVKKGNVGELTIESVMWVDSDEQAEADETAAKSEIAVSGKDELKIEVKGHPYGANGDRVPRMNIVVTLPEASAFGQNLPSSDPSVDIPDTSVPSNEAGVQEAPGNSNQNAAPPVQPEIHVQIVNGTVDVAGLYLPGGLSVKATTGPITLRELAGPVKAETKNGNIEVTKLNGDAQFKTYNGDIKAGYVSGAIQASTLSGTIDLQQIRGDIETDTKNGEIVLKEATGTIKADTLNGDIRIASSQVGGDWDIDSSIGEIMLSVPLYGNYSVNGSVTFGQVSTDLPLTISDKTIRGSIGSGSYRINIDANSSIEVNGYK
;
A
#
# COMPACT_ATOMS: atom_id res chain seq x y z
N MET A 1 -28.92 -10.90 42.27
CA MET A 1 -29.50 -10.57 40.94
C MET A 1 -28.65 -9.59 40.11
N ARG A 2 -28.22 -8.43 40.62
CA ARG A 2 -27.44 -7.44 39.83
C ARG A 2 -26.05 -7.93 39.38
N GLU A 3 -25.31 -8.64 40.24
CA GLU A 3 -23.97 -9.17 39.89
C GLU A 3 -24.04 -10.29 38.84
N GLN A 4 -25.02 -11.19 38.97
CA GLN A 4 -25.24 -12.28 38.03
C GLN A 4 -25.71 -11.79 36.65
N SER A 5 -26.45 -10.69 36.59
CA SER A 5 -26.82 -10.06 35.32
C SER A 5 -25.61 -9.44 34.60
N ARG A 6 -24.68 -8.84 35.35
CA ARG A 6 -23.43 -8.27 34.82
C ARG A 6 -22.48 -9.34 34.31
N SER A 7 -22.30 -10.45 35.03
CA SER A 7 -21.43 -11.55 34.58
C SER A 7 -21.92 -12.21 33.30
N ILE A 8 -23.24 -12.33 33.12
CA ILE A 8 -23.83 -12.88 31.90
C ILE A 8 -23.67 -11.94 30.71
N TRP A 9 -23.83 -10.62 30.92
CA TRP A 9 -23.61 -9.63 29.86
C TRP A 9 -22.14 -9.58 29.43
N LEU A 10 -21.22 -9.62 30.39
CA LEU A 10 -19.78 -9.68 30.13
C LEU A 10 -19.39 -10.95 29.36
N ALA A 11 -19.95 -12.11 29.72
CA ALA A 11 -19.71 -13.37 29.01
C ALA A 11 -20.14 -13.31 27.54
N SER A 12 -21.26 -12.64 27.24
CA SER A 12 -21.70 -12.41 25.86
C SER A 12 -20.69 -11.60 25.06
N ILE A 13 -20.15 -10.50 25.62
CA ILE A 13 -19.14 -9.66 24.95
C ILE A 13 -17.84 -10.43 24.72
N ILE A 14 -17.36 -11.14 25.74
CA ILE A 14 -16.11 -11.91 25.64
C ILE A 14 -16.24 -13.01 24.57
N ALA A 15 -17.41 -13.66 24.44
CA ALA A 15 -17.64 -14.67 23.40
C ALA A 15 -17.49 -14.13 21.97
N PHE A 16 -17.77 -12.84 21.75
CA PHE A 16 -17.58 -12.16 20.47
C PHE A 16 -16.15 -11.70 20.23
N LEU A 17 -15.28 -11.69 21.26
CA LEU A 17 -13.88 -11.26 21.12
C LEU A 17 -12.95 -12.45 20.95
N ILE A 18 -13.18 -13.53 21.70
CA ILE A 18 -12.29 -14.70 21.74
C ILE A 18 -13.12 -15.99 21.81
N PRO A 19 -12.92 -16.95 20.88
CA PRO A 19 -13.54 -18.26 20.96
C PRO A 19 -13.26 -18.96 22.30
N GLY A 20 -14.31 -19.46 22.96
CA GLY A 20 -14.24 -20.09 24.27
C GLY A 20 -14.23 -19.13 25.46
N GLY A 21 -13.94 -17.84 25.27
CA GLY A 21 -13.86 -16.88 26.38
C GLY A 21 -15.19 -16.67 27.11
N GLY A 22 -16.31 -16.73 26.39
CA GLY A 22 -17.65 -16.71 26.97
C GLY A 22 -17.92 -17.85 27.94
N HIS A 23 -17.53 -19.08 27.59
CA HIS A 23 -17.65 -20.26 28.46
C HIS A 23 -16.78 -20.15 29.71
N LEU A 24 -15.58 -19.58 29.58
CA LEU A 24 -14.72 -19.31 30.74
C LEU A 24 -15.40 -18.34 31.71
N ALA A 25 -16.01 -17.27 31.19
CA ALA A 25 -16.74 -16.29 31.98
C ALA A 25 -18.03 -16.85 32.62
N LEU A 26 -18.64 -17.89 32.03
CA LEU A 26 -19.79 -18.61 32.58
C LEU A 26 -19.39 -19.76 33.54
N GLY A 27 -18.11 -19.92 33.88
CA GLY A 27 -17.62 -20.96 34.80
C GLY A 27 -17.43 -22.35 34.16
N ARG A 28 -17.54 -22.47 32.83
CA ARG A 28 -17.34 -23.71 32.08
C ARG A 28 -15.93 -23.79 31.52
N HIS A 29 -14.97 -23.88 32.43
CA HIS A 29 -13.55 -23.78 32.12
C HIS A 29 -13.07 -24.79 31.07
N LEU A 30 -13.47 -26.07 31.18
CA LEU A 30 -13.06 -27.11 30.24
C LEU A 30 -13.57 -26.87 28.81
N THR A 31 -14.84 -26.46 28.66
CA THR A 31 -15.41 -26.16 27.33
C THR A 31 -14.77 -24.92 26.73
N GLY A 32 -14.55 -23.88 27.55
CA GLY A 32 -13.88 -22.66 27.09
C GLY A 32 -12.43 -22.90 26.67
N MET A 33 -11.67 -23.67 27.45
CA MET A 33 -10.29 -24.04 27.10
C MET A 33 -10.22 -24.89 25.82
N LEU A 34 -11.16 -25.83 25.64
CA LEU A 34 -11.18 -26.68 24.45
C LEU A 34 -11.40 -25.85 23.18
N LEU A 35 -12.35 -24.91 23.21
CA LEU A 35 -12.59 -24.00 22.08
C LEU A 35 -11.42 -23.06 21.85
N LEU A 36 -10.85 -22.47 22.91
CA LEU A 36 -9.72 -21.56 22.81
C LEU A 36 -8.48 -22.26 22.23
N ILE A 37 -8.06 -23.37 22.84
CA ILE A 37 -6.87 -24.12 22.40
C ILE A 37 -7.12 -24.75 21.03
N GLY A 38 -8.34 -25.22 20.75
CA GLY A 38 -8.72 -25.68 19.42
C GLY A 38 -8.51 -24.61 18.34
N THR A 39 -9.01 -23.40 18.56
CA THR A 39 -8.79 -22.27 17.64
C THR A 39 -7.31 -21.90 17.51
N LEU A 40 -6.56 -21.86 18.61
CA LEU A 40 -5.12 -21.57 18.55
C LEU A 40 -4.35 -22.65 17.79
N THR A 41 -4.72 -23.92 17.97
CA THR A 41 -4.11 -25.06 17.27
C THR A 41 -4.39 -24.97 15.77
N ASP A 42 -5.61 -24.60 15.39
CA ASP A 42 -6.04 -24.40 14.00
C ASP A 42 -5.24 -23.29 13.31
N ILE A 43 -5.07 -22.14 13.98
CA ILE A 43 -4.23 -21.03 13.51
C ILE A 43 -2.77 -21.47 13.37
N ALA A 44 -2.22 -22.15 14.38
CA ALA A 44 -0.84 -22.62 14.36
C ALA A 44 -0.58 -23.63 13.23
N ALA A 45 -1.52 -24.56 13.00
CA ALA A 45 -1.46 -25.50 11.89
C ALA A 45 -1.51 -24.75 10.55
N MET A 46 -2.40 -23.77 10.40
CA MET A 46 -2.53 -22.97 9.18
C MET A 46 -1.23 -22.23 8.84
N ILE A 47 -0.61 -21.57 9.83
CA ILE A 47 0.68 -20.87 9.64
C ILE A 47 1.78 -21.89 9.28
N ARG A 48 1.84 -23.02 9.99
CA ARG A 48 2.86 -24.04 9.78
C ARG A 48 2.83 -24.63 8.37
N PHE A 49 1.64 -24.92 7.87
CA PHE A 49 1.45 -25.48 6.52
C PHE A 49 1.54 -24.42 5.42
N ALA A 50 1.39 -23.13 5.74
CA ALA A 50 1.58 -22.04 4.79
C ALA A 50 3.06 -21.73 4.50
N ASP A 51 3.95 -21.95 5.48
CA ASP A 51 5.39 -21.66 5.37
C ASP A 51 6.16 -22.69 4.51
N GLU A 52 5.59 -23.89 4.32
CA GLU A 52 6.20 -24.95 3.51
C GLU A 52 5.77 -24.87 2.03
N SER A 53 6.60 -24.23 1.22
CA SER A 53 6.77 -24.39 -0.24
C SER A 53 5.53 -24.69 -1.12
N GLY A 54 5.12 -23.70 -1.92
CA GLY A 54 4.51 -23.93 -3.25
C GLY A 54 3.04 -24.35 -3.30
N GLY A 55 2.26 -24.14 -2.24
CA GLY A 55 0.83 -24.50 -2.23
C GLY A 55 0.57 -26.00 -2.08
N LYS A 56 1.57 -26.80 -1.71
CA LYS A 56 1.46 -28.25 -1.48
C LYS A 56 0.30 -28.63 -0.55
N TYR A 57 0.05 -27.82 0.48
CA TYR A 57 -1.02 -28.06 1.47
C TYR A 57 -2.22 -27.12 1.32
N ALA A 58 -2.39 -26.46 0.18
CA ALA A 58 -3.42 -25.43 -0.03
C ALA A 58 -4.83 -25.91 0.35
N LEU A 59 -5.16 -27.16 0.04
CA LEU A 59 -6.46 -27.75 0.37
C LEU A 59 -6.68 -27.83 1.88
N LEU A 60 -5.68 -28.30 2.63
CA LEU A 60 -5.76 -28.39 4.08
C LEU A 60 -5.89 -27.00 4.70
N ILE A 61 -5.07 -26.05 4.25
CA ILE A 61 -5.07 -24.65 4.73
C ILE A 61 -6.46 -24.03 4.57
N ILE A 62 -7.14 -24.25 3.44
CA ILE A 62 -8.48 -23.70 3.21
C ILE A 62 -9.51 -24.32 4.16
N PHE A 63 -9.42 -25.63 4.45
CA PHE A 63 -10.32 -26.25 5.42
C PHE A 63 -10.06 -25.82 6.86
N LEU A 64 -8.79 -25.61 7.24
CA LEU A 64 -8.44 -24.97 8.52
C LEU A 64 -9.00 -23.55 8.58
N GLY A 65 -8.86 -22.77 7.51
CA GLY A 65 -9.46 -21.43 7.39
C GLY A 65 -11.00 -21.43 7.53
N LEU A 66 -11.69 -22.43 6.96
CA LEU A 66 -13.13 -22.61 7.13
C LEU A 66 -13.53 -23.06 8.55
N ALA A 67 -12.64 -23.72 9.29
CA ALA A 67 -12.90 -24.16 10.66
C ALA A 67 -12.91 -22.98 11.64
N LEU A 68 -12.12 -21.92 11.41
CA LEU A 68 -12.07 -20.74 12.28
C LEU A 68 -13.45 -20.06 12.47
N PRO A 69 -14.21 -19.69 11.41
CA PRO A 69 -15.58 -19.18 11.59
C PRO A 69 -16.49 -20.17 12.30
N VAL A 70 -16.34 -21.47 12.07
CA VAL A 70 -17.17 -22.50 12.71
C VAL A 70 -16.92 -22.53 14.22
N PHE A 71 -15.65 -22.52 14.65
CA PHE A 71 -15.29 -22.42 16.07
C PHE A 71 -15.85 -21.14 16.69
N TRP A 72 -15.73 -20.02 15.98
CA TRP A 72 -16.19 -18.72 16.43
C TRP A 72 -17.71 -18.69 16.62
N PHE A 73 -18.48 -19.07 15.58
CA PHE A 73 -19.93 -19.10 15.65
C PHE A 73 -20.42 -20.09 16.69
N TYR A 74 -19.84 -21.30 16.75
CA TYR A 74 -20.20 -22.26 17.78
C TYR A 74 -19.97 -21.68 19.19
N SER A 75 -18.80 -21.08 19.43
CA SER A 75 -18.47 -20.43 20.69
C SER A 75 -19.49 -19.36 21.08
N VAL A 76 -19.81 -18.45 20.16
CA VAL A 76 -20.78 -17.35 20.37
C VAL A 76 -22.17 -17.92 20.65
N PHE A 77 -22.71 -18.76 19.76
CA PHE A 77 -24.07 -19.28 19.88
C PHE A 77 -24.25 -20.14 21.12
N ASP A 78 -23.31 -21.03 21.42
CA ASP A 78 -23.38 -21.89 22.60
C ASP A 78 -23.28 -21.07 23.89
N THR A 79 -22.42 -20.05 23.95
CA THR A 79 -22.37 -19.11 25.08
C THR A 79 -23.71 -18.40 25.26
N LEU A 80 -24.30 -17.87 24.18
CA LEU A 80 -25.58 -17.15 24.25
C LEU A 80 -26.73 -18.07 24.71
N GLN A 81 -26.76 -19.31 24.24
CA GLN A 81 -27.76 -20.29 24.68
C GLN A 81 -27.60 -20.65 26.16
N GLN A 82 -26.38 -20.78 26.65
CA GLN A 82 -26.10 -21.10 28.05
C GLN A 82 -26.38 -19.91 28.97
N ALA A 83 -26.01 -18.70 28.54
CA ALA A 83 -26.40 -17.45 29.17
C ALA A 83 -27.93 -17.33 29.29
N ALA A 84 -28.68 -17.67 28.25
CA ALA A 84 -30.14 -17.68 28.27
C ALA A 84 -30.71 -18.73 29.25
N LYS A 85 -30.14 -19.94 29.29
CA LYS A 85 -30.53 -20.99 30.24
C LYS A 85 -30.26 -20.58 31.70
N LEU A 86 -29.13 -19.94 31.98
CA LEU A 86 -28.79 -19.43 33.31
C LEU A 86 -29.73 -18.30 33.76
N ARG A 87 -30.16 -17.45 32.82
CA ARG A 87 -31.21 -16.44 33.09
C ARG A 87 -32.56 -17.08 33.40
N ALA A 88 -32.91 -18.18 32.73
CA ALA A 88 -34.17 -18.88 32.93
C ALA A 88 -34.21 -19.72 34.23
N THR A 89 -33.07 -20.30 34.63
CA THR A 89 -32.95 -21.16 35.83
C THR A 89 -32.74 -20.37 37.13
N ALA A 90 -32.34 -19.10 37.07
CA ALA A 90 -32.28 -18.21 38.23
C ALA A 90 -33.64 -17.94 38.91
N ALA A 91 -34.74 -18.54 38.42
CA ALA A 91 -36.09 -18.48 38.97
C ALA A 91 -36.51 -19.73 39.79
N GLU A 92 -35.72 -20.82 39.80
CA GLU A 92 -36.00 -22.02 40.62
C GLU A 92 -34.78 -22.41 41.47
N PRO A 93 -34.96 -22.84 42.74
CA PRO A 93 -33.86 -23.32 43.56
C PRO A 93 -33.42 -24.71 43.08
N ALA A 94 -32.16 -24.83 42.64
CA ALA A 94 -31.57 -26.10 42.26
C ALA A 94 -31.19 -26.92 43.50
N SER A 95 -31.68 -28.16 43.58
CA SER A 95 -31.09 -29.21 44.39
C SER A 95 -29.91 -29.82 43.61
N GLU A 96 -28.67 -29.49 43.96
CA GLU A 96 -27.50 -30.18 43.42
C GLU A 96 -26.96 -31.22 44.40
N ASP A 97 -26.81 -32.44 43.88
CA ASP A 97 -26.13 -33.57 44.52
C ASP A 97 -24.69 -33.61 43.96
N PRO A 98 -23.63 -33.31 44.75
CA PRO A 98 -22.37 -32.84 44.21
C PRO A 98 -21.31 -33.95 44.08
N THR A 99 -21.61 -35.13 43.51
CA THR A 99 -20.55 -36.17 43.36
C THR A 99 -20.80 -37.18 42.24
N ARG A 100 -20.73 -36.77 40.97
CA ARG A 100 -20.33 -37.69 39.87
C ARG A 100 -19.48 -36.95 38.84
N LEU A 101 -18.18 -37.21 38.85
CA LEU A 101 -17.29 -36.83 37.75
C LEU A 101 -17.74 -37.63 36.51
N GLY A 102 -18.48 -36.98 35.60
CA GLY A 102 -18.96 -37.63 34.39
C GLY A 102 -17.78 -38.03 33.50
N ILE A 103 -17.86 -39.21 32.86
CA ILE A 103 -16.86 -39.65 31.86
C ILE A 103 -16.62 -38.57 30.79
N GLY A 104 -17.63 -37.76 30.47
CA GLY A 104 -17.53 -36.63 29.55
C GLY A 104 -16.56 -35.52 29.98
N THR A 105 -16.47 -35.17 31.26
CA THR A 105 -15.51 -34.14 31.71
C THR A 105 -14.07 -34.65 31.70
N VAL A 106 -13.85 -35.93 31.99
CA VAL A 106 -12.54 -36.57 31.85
C VAL A 106 -12.09 -36.58 30.39
N LEU A 107 -12.99 -36.95 29.46
CA LEU A 107 -12.70 -36.92 28.03
C LEU A 107 -12.43 -35.50 27.51
N GLN A 108 -13.14 -34.49 28.00
CA GLN A 108 -12.87 -33.09 27.64
C GLN A 108 -11.50 -32.62 28.15
N GLY A 109 -11.13 -32.98 29.39
CA GLY A 109 -9.81 -32.69 29.94
C GLY A 109 -8.69 -33.34 29.13
N ALA A 110 -8.85 -34.62 28.77
CA ALA A 110 -7.91 -35.32 27.90
C ALA A 110 -7.79 -34.66 26.51
N ALA A 111 -8.91 -34.24 25.91
CA ALA A 111 -8.92 -33.55 24.63
C ALA A 111 -8.17 -32.21 24.67
N VAL A 112 -8.31 -31.45 25.76
CA VAL A 112 -7.55 -30.21 25.98
C VAL A 112 -6.05 -30.48 26.02
N ILE A 113 -5.61 -31.54 26.72
CA ILE A 113 -4.19 -31.91 26.79
C ILE A 113 -3.65 -32.30 25.41
N VAL A 114 -4.39 -33.11 24.66
CA VAL A 114 -4.02 -33.52 23.30
C VAL A 114 -3.90 -32.31 22.38
N LEU A 115 -4.88 -31.40 22.40
CA LEU A 115 -4.83 -30.16 21.60
C LEU A 115 -3.67 -29.26 22.01
N ALA A 116 -3.39 -29.11 23.30
CA ALA A 116 -2.25 -28.32 23.77
C ALA A 116 -0.91 -28.92 23.32
N PHE A 117 -0.79 -30.25 23.30
CA PHE A 117 0.39 -30.93 22.78
C PHE A 117 0.54 -30.75 21.27
N LEU A 118 -0.57 -30.84 20.52
CA LEU A 118 -0.59 -30.55 19.07
C LEU A 118 -0.19 -29.10 18.78
N LEU A 119 -0.72 -28.14 19.54
CA LEU A 119 -0.34 -26.74 19.45
C LEU A 119 1.17 -26.57 19.66
N LEU A 120 1.73 -27.23 20.67
CA LEU A 120 3.17 -27.20 20.92
C LEU A 120 3.97 -27.78 19.75
N ILE A 121 3.53 -28.89 19.16
CA ILE A 121 4.16 -29.47 17.97
C ILE A 121 4.14 -28.49 16.80
N PHE A 122 3.01 -27.82 16.54
CA PHE A 122 2.92 -26.88 15.41
C PHE A 122 3.73 -25.61 15.63
N VAL A 123 3.82 -25.11 16.86
CA VAL A 123 4.58 -23.89 17.18
C VAL A 123 6.08 -24.12 17.25
N GLN A 124 6.53 -25.22 17.86
CA GLN A 124 7.96 -25.49 18.07
C GLN A 124 8.58 -26.36 16.96
N ALA A 125 7.75 -27.08 16.20
CA ALA A 125 8.13 -27.96 15.10
C ALA A 125 9.42 -28.78 15.34
N PRO A 126 9.51 -29.62 16.40
CA PRO A 126 10.69 -30.46 16.60
C PRO A 126 10.94 -31.35 15.37
N VAL A 127 12.20 -31.52 14.97
CA VAL A 127 12.59 -32.28 13.77
C VAL A 127 11.97 -33.68 13.72
N VAL A 128 11.81 -34.32 14.89
CA VAL A 128 11.20 -35.65 15.04
C VAL A 128 9.76 -35.72 14.51
N PHE A 129 9.00 -34.62 14.57
CA PHE A 129 7.61 -34.58 14.13
C PHE A 129 7.41 -34.10 12.69
N GLN A 130 8.47 -33.65 11.99
CA GLN A 130 8.33 -33.10 10.64
C GLN A 130 7.73 -34.11 9.66
N SER A 131 8.17 -35.37 9.69
CA SER A 131 7.62 -36.43 8.83
C SER A 131 6.14 -36.70 9.10
N ILE A 132 5.73 -36.63 10.37
CA ILE A 132 4.33 -36.82 10.78
C ILE A 132 3.48 -35.64 10.29
N VAL A 133 3.98 -34.41 10.49
CA VAL A 133 3.30 -33.18 10.04
C VAL A 133 3.14 -33.18 8.53
N ASP A 134 4.17 -33.53 7.76
CA ASP A 134 4.09 -33.64 6.29
C ASP A 134 3.07 -34.70 5.84
N THR A 135 3.08 -35.86 6.50
CA THR A 135 2.11 -36.94 6.22
C THR A 135 0.68 -36.48 6.47
N ILE A 136 0.45 -35.76 7.58
CA ILE A 136 -0.86 -35.18 7.91
C ILE A 136 -1.25 -34.11 6.89
N GLY A 137 -0.32 -33.23 6.50
CA GLY A 137 -0.54 -32.22 5.47
C GLY A 137 -0.99 -32.82 4.15
N THR A 138 -0.31 -33.89 3.75
CA THR A 138 -0.46 -34.53 2.44
C THR A 138 -1.70 -35.42 2.35
N TYR A 139 -1.92 -36.31 3.32
CA TYR A 139 -3.00 -37.31 3.26
C TYR A 139 -4.20 -36.97 4.15
N GLY A 140 -4.04 -36.01 5.07
CA GLY A 140 -5.02 -35.66 6.09
C GLY A 140 -6.40 -35.29 5.53
N PRO A 141 -6.51 -34.41 4.52
CA PRO A 141 -7.81 -34.06 3.94
C PRO A 141 -8.57 -35.27 3.39
N GLY A 142 -7.91 -36.14 2.61
CA GLY A 142 -8.52 -37.33 2.02
C GLY A 142 -9.02 -38.32 3.07
N ILE A 143 -8.15 -38.69 4.02
CA ILE A 143 -8.49 -39.60 5.13
C ILE A 143 -9.59 -38.99 6.01
N GLY A 144 -9.49 -37.69 6.31
CA GLY A 144 -10.45 -36.95 7.13
C GLY A 144 -11.86 -36.98 6.53
N PHE A 145 -12.00 -36.76 5.22
CA PHE A 145 -13.31 -36.84 4.57
C PHE A 145 -13.87 -38.25 4.51
N ILE A 146 -13.06 -39.28 4.28
CA ILE A 146 -13.53 -40.67 4.37
C ILE A 146 -14.08 -40.96 5.77
N ALA A 147 -13.33 -40.60 6.81
CA ALA A 147 -13.74 -40.80 8.20
C ALA A 147 -15.01 -40.00 8.54
N LEU A 148 -15.11 -38.76 8.07
CA LEU A 148 -16.29 -37.91 8.27
C LEU A 148 -17.54 -38.49 7.58
N GLY A 149 -17.40 -38.92 6.32
CA GLY A 149 -18.48 -39.56 5.58
C GLY A 149 -19.00 -40.81 6.29
N LEU A 150 -18.09 -41.69 6.75
CA LEU A 150 -18.44 -42.88 7.53
C LEU A 150 -19.11 -42.53 8.86
N ALA A 151 -18.59 -41.54 9.59
CA ALA A 151 -19.16 -41.10 10.86
C ALA A 151 -20.60 -40.56 10.69
N ILE A 152 -20.86 -39.81 9.62
CA ILE A 152 -22.20 -39.32 9.28
C ILE A 152 -23.13 -40.48 8.93
N ALA A 153 -22.66 -41.45 8.12
CA ALA A 153 -23.44 -42.62 7.72
C ALA A 153 -23.79 -43.55 8.89
N LEU A 154 -22.88 -43.75 9.84
CA LEU A 154 -23.02 -44.68 10.97
C LEU A 154 -23.80 -44.09 12.17
N ARG A 155 -24.07 -42.78 12.19
CA ARG A 155 -24.72 -42.12 13.33
C ARG A 155 -26.20 -42.56 13.46
N ARG A 156 -26.46 -43.45 14.43
CA ARG A 156 -27.69 -44.24 14.62
C ARG A 156 -28.99 -43.49 14.99
N MET A 157 -29.15 -42.19 14.69
CA MET A 157 -30.40 -41.48 15.02
C MET A 157 -30.95 -40.64 13.85
N ARG A 158 -32.13 -41.08 13.38
CA ARG A 158 -33.04 -40.47 12.39
C ARG A 158 -32.49 -40.41 10.96
N LEU A 159 -33.00 -41.32 10.12
CA LEU A 159 -32.80 -41.35 8.67
C LEU A 159 -33.57 -40.18 8.03
N LYS A 160 -32.89 -39.03 7.88
CA LYS A 160 -33.39 -37.91 7.09
C LYS A 160 -32.92 -38.07 5.65
N PRO A 161 -33.77 -37.79 4.65
CA PRO A 161 -33.34 -37.80 3.26
C PRO A 161 -32.23 -36.76 3.04
N GLY A 162 -31.22 -37.15 2.26
CA GLY A 162 -30.04 -36.35 1.91
C GLY A 162 -28.79 -36.70 2.73
N ARG A 163 -28.92 -37.44 3.84
CA ARG A 163 -27.79 -37.79 4.71
C ARG A 163 -26.87 -38.83 4.09
N PHE A 164 -27.44 -39.86 3.46
CA PHE A 164 -26.62 -40.91 2.86
C PHE A 164 -25.94 -40.39 1.60
N THR A 165 -26.64 -39.59 0.81
CA THR A 165 -26.06 -38.91 -0.36
C THR A 165 -24.93 -37.99 0.07
N ALA A 166 -25.13 -37.16 1.10
CA ALA A 166 -24.07 -36.30 1.64
C ALA A 166 -22.85 -37.10 2.14
N ALA A 167 -23.08 -38.17 2.91
CA ALA A 167 -22.03 -39.05 3.39
C ALA A 167 -21.26 -39.74 2.25
N ALA A 168 -21.97 -40.23 1.23
CA ALA A 168 -21.38 -40.87 0.06
C ALA A 168 -20.56 -39.88 -0.77
N VAL A 169 -21.05 -38.65 -0.97
CA VAL A 169 -20.32 -37.59 -1.68
C VAL A 169 -19.04 -37.22 -0.92
N ILE A 170 -19.12 -36.98 0.39
CA ILE A 170 -17.93 -36.64 1.20
C ILE A 170 -16.91 -37.79 1.17
N ALA A 171 -17.36 -39.04 1.33
CA ALA A 171 -16.48 -40.21 1.28
C ALA A 171 -15.85 -40.40 -0.11
N ALA A 172 -16.61 -40.18 -1.19
CA ALA A 172 -16.10 -40.28 -2.55
C ALA A 172 -15.05 -39.20 -2.86
N VAL A 173 -15.30 -37.95 -2.45
CA VAL A 173 -14.32 -36.86 -2.56
C VAL A 173 -13.06 -37.19 -1.78
N GLY A 174 -13.20 -37.66 -0.54
CA GLY A 174 -12.06 -38.09 0.29
C GLY A 174 -11.27 -39.25 -0.34
N ALA A 175 -11.96 -40.25 -0.89
CA ALA A 175 -11.34 -41.38 -1.57
C ALA A 175 -10.59 -40.95 -2.83
N MET A 176 -11.16 -40.05 -3.64
CA MET A 176 -10.48 -39.50 -4.81
C MET A 176 -9.22 -38.71 -4.43
N LEU A 177 -9.31 -37.81 -3.45
CA LEU A 177 -8.15 -37.05 -2.96
C LEU A 177 -7.04 -37.95 -2.43
N PHE A 178 -7.42 -38.98 -1.66
CA PHE A 178 -6.45 -39.95 -1.12
C PHE A 178 -5.81 -40.79 -2.24
N TRP A 179 -6.61 -41.21 -3.21
CA TRP A 179 -6.16 -42.00 -4.35
C TRP A 179 -5.22 -41.22 -5.27
N ASP A 180 -5.56 -39.97 -5.58
CA ASP A 180 -4.75 -39.04 -6.36
C ASP A 180 -3.36 -38.87 -5.75
N GLN A 181 -3.30 -38.76 -4.42
CA GLN A 181 -2.05 -38.59 -3.69
C GLN A 181 -1.18 -39.86 -3.66
N ILE A 182 -1.78 -41.06 -3.67
CA ILE A 182 -1.04 -42.33 -3.70
C ILE A 182 -0.50 -42.62 -5.10
N GLN A 183 -1.31 -42.39 -6.13
CA GLN A 183 -0.98 -42.78 -7.51
C GLN A 183 -0.31 -41.66 -8.32
N GLY A 184 -0.20 -40.44 -7.76
CA GLY A 184 0.26 -39.27 -8.50
C GLY A 184 -0.67 -38.90 -9.66
N ARG A 185 -1.98 -39.13 -9.50
CA ARG A 185 -3.01 -38.89 -10.51
C ARG A 185 -3.81 -37.64 -10.18
N ASN A 186 -4.68 -37.23 -11.10
CA ASN A 186 -5.59 -36.08 -10.95
C ASN A 186 -7.03 -36.47 -11.27
N ASP A 187 -7.50 -37.57 -10.67
CA ASP A 187 -8.83 -38.15 -10.88
C ASP A 187 -9.94 -37.32 -10.21
N ILE A 188 -9.63 -36.41 -9.28
CA ILE A 188 -10.59 -35.45 -8.71
C ILE A 188 -11.27 -34.58 -9.79
N GLY A 189 -10.63 -34.40 -10.94
CA GLY A 189 -11.20 -33.74 -12.12
C GLY A 189 -12.47 -34.41 -12.65
N LEU A 190 -12.71 -35.69 -12.34
CA LEU A 190 -13.92 -36.43 -12.69
C LEU A 190 -15.19 -35.81 -12.07
N LEU A 191 -15.08 -35.09 -10.95
CA LEU A 191 -16.21 -34.39 -10.33
C LEU A 191 -16.88 -33.39 -11.31
N SER A 192 -16.11 -32.76 -12.21
CA SER A 192 -16.66 -31.83 -13.22
C SER A 192 -17.64 -32.50 -14.18
N ARG A 193 -17.43 -33.78 -14.49
CA ARG A 193 -18.28 -34.56 -15.43
C ARG A 193 -19.38 -35.32 -14.69
N TRP A 194 -19.09 -35.77 -13.46
CA TRP A 194 -19.94 -36.68 -12.71
C TRP A 194 -20.73 -36.02 -11.57
N TRP A 195 -20.69 -34.69 -11.41
CA TRP A 195 -21.56 -34.00 -10.43
C TRP A 195 -23.06 -34.33 -10.56
N PRO A 196 -23.65 -34.60 -11.75
CA PRO A 196 -25.05 -35.01 -11.84
C PRO A 196 -25.34 -36.33 -11.11
N ALA A 197 -24.34 -37.19 -10.91
CA ALA A 197 -24.50 -38.45 -10.16
C ALA A 197 -24.92 -38.22 -8.70
N ALA A 198 -24.54 -37.08 -8.09
CA ALA A 198 -25.00 -36.72 -6.75
C ALA A 198 -26.53 -36.54 -6.70
N PHE A 199 -27.12 -35.96 -7.75
CA PHE A 199 -28.58 -35.80 -7.86
C PHE A 199 -29.29 -37.12 -8.12
N VAL A 200 -28.66 -38.02 -8.90
CA VAL A 200 -29.17 -39.39 -9.10
C VAL A 200 -29.18 -40.15 -7.77
N LEU A 201 -28.08 -40.11 -7.01
CA LEU A 201 -27.99 -40.71 -5.68
C LEU A 201 -29.03 -40.14 -4.72
N LEU A 202 -29.24 -38.83 -4.72
CA LEU A 202 -30.29 -38.17 -3.94
C LEU A 202 -31.68 -38.71 -4.31
N GLY A 203 -31.97 -38.82 -5.61
CA GLY A 203 -33.22 -39.36 -6.10
C GLY A 203 -33.45 -40.81 -5.67
N VAL A 204 -32.43 -41.66 -5.79
CA VAL A 204 -32.46 -43.06 -5.32
C VAL A 204 -32.70 -43.11 -3.82
N GLU A 205 -31.99 -42.31 -3.02
CA GLU A 205 -32.17 -42.25 -1.56
C GLU A 205 -33.61 -41.87 -1.20
N VAL A 206 -34.18 -40.86 -1.85
CA VAL A 206 -35.57 -40.43 -1.63
C VAL A 206 -36.56 -41.56 -1.97
N VAL A 207 -36.38 -42.25 -3.09
CA VAL A 207 -37.25 -43.37 -3.50
C VAL A 207 -37.16 -44.53 -2.51
N VAL A 208 -35.95 -44.94 -2.12
CA VAL A 208 -35.73 -46.03 -1.16
C VAL A 208 -36.33 -45.69 0.20
N LEU A 209 -36.11 -44.47 0.69
CA LEU A 209 -36.68 -44.04 1.97
C LEU A 209 -38.21 -43.97 1.94
N ASN A 210 -38.80 -43.58 0.80
CA ASN A 210 -40.25 -43.57 0.63
C ASN A 210 -40.82 -45.00 0.58
N LEU A 211 -40.10 -45.94 -0.03
CA LEU A 211 -40.49 -47.36 -0.10
C LEU A 211 -40.41 -48.05 1.27
N VAL A 212 -39.30 -47.87 2.00
CA VAL A 212 -39.07 -48.47 3.32
C VAL A 212 -40.05 -47.95 4.38
N TYR A 213 -40.50 -46.70 4.24
CA TYR A 213 -41.31 -46.01 5.26
C TYR A 213 -42.71 -45.62 4.80
N ARG A 214 -43.25 -46.33 3.80
CA ARG A 214 -44.57 -46.11 3.20
C ARG A 214 -45.73 -46.05 4.20
N THR A 215 -45.60 -46.65 5.38
CA THR A 215 -46.62 -46.71 6.44
C THR A 215 -46.46 -45.65 7.54
N SER A 216 -45.43 -44.79 7.49
CA SER A 216 -45.16 -43.80 8.53
C SER A 216 -45.84 -42.45 8.24
N PRO A 217 -46.71 -41.92 9.13
CA PRO A 217 -47.43 -40.66 8.90
C PRO A 217 -46.59 -39.38 9.13
N LYS A 218 -45.31 -39.50 9.50
CA LYS A 218 -44.45 -38.35 9.82
C LYS A 218 -43.76 -37.79 8.58
N ARG A 219 -44.04 -36.52 8.25
CA ARG A 219 -43.24 -35.72 7.30
C ARG A 219 -41.79 -35.66 7.79
N ARG A 220 -40.85 -36.12 6.96
CA ARG A 220 -39.42 -36.09 7.29
C ARG A 220 -38.79 -34.81 6.77
N SER A 221 -38.10 -34.08 7.63
CA SER A 221 -37.28 -32.94 7.24
C SER A 221 -36.06 -33.43 6.47
N PHE A 222 -35.80 -32.84 5.30
CA PHE A 222 -34.56 -33.03 4.54
C PHE A 222 -33.34 -32.56 5.33
N ASP A 223 -32.19 -33.23 5.20
CA ASP A 223 -30.93 -32.78 5.83
C ASP A 223 -30.22 -31.75 4.96
N ILE A 224 -30.75 -30.53 4.99
CA ILE A 224 -30.19 -29.37 4.25
C ILE A 224 -28.76 -29.11 4.71
N GLY A 225 -28.49 -29.19 6.02
CA GLY A 225 -27.18 -28.89 6.59
C GLY A 225 -26.10 -29.88 6.12
N GLY A 226 -26.38 -31.19 6.18
CA GLY A 226 -25.44 -32.20 5.71
C GLY A 226 -25.19 -32.13 4.20
N THR A 227 -26.24 -31.87 3.42
CA THR A 227 -26.14 -31.75 1.96
C THR A 227 -25.32 -30.52 1.55
N PHE A 228 -25.56 -29.38 2.20
CA PHE A 228 -24.81 -28.15 1.95
C PHE A 228 -23.33 -28.29 2.34
N LEU A 229 -23.04 -28.94 3.47
CA LEU A 229 -21.67 -29.24 3.87
C LEU A 229 -20.94 -30.13 2.85
N ALA A 230 -21.60 -31.18 2.36
CA ALA A 230 -21.04 -32.05 1.32
C ALA A 230 -20.76 -31.29 0.02
N ALA A 231 -21.65 -30.37 -0.38
CA ALA A 231 -21.45 -29.52 -1.54
C ALA A 231 -20.25 -28.57 -1.35
N ILE A 232 -20.12 -27.91 -0.19
CA ILE A 232 -18.96 -27.04 0.11
C ILE A 232 -17.66 -27.85 0.04
N ILE A 233 -17.61 -29.02 0.67
CA ILE A 233 -16.41 -29.88 0.65
C ILE A 233 -16.04 -30.27 -0.78
N ALA A 234 -17.02 -30.73 -1.58
CA ALA A 234 -16.78 -31.16 -2.96
C ALA A 234 -16.33 -29.99 -3.85
N VAL A 235 -16.99 -28.84 -3.77
CA VAL A 235 -16.65 -27.64 -4.56
C VAL A 235 -15.29 -27.11 -4.17
N THR A 236 -14.99 -27.02 -2.87
CA THR A 236 -13.70 -26.54 -2.37
C THR A 236 -12.57 -27.48 -2.80
N ALA A 237 -12.76 -28.80 -2.62
CA ALA A 237 -11.78 -29.80 -3.06
C ALA A 237 -11.49 -29.71 -4.56
N PHE A 238 -12.54 -29.60 -5.37
CA PHE A 238 -12.41 -29.44 -6.81
C PHE A 238 -11.72 -28.12 -7.18
N ALA A 239 -12.17 -26.99 -6.64
CA ALA A 239 -11.64 -25.67 -6.97
C ALA A 239 -10.14 -25.55 -6.65
N VAL A 240 -9.70 -26.10 -5.52
CA VAL A 240 -8.30 -25.99 -5.11
C VAL A 240 -7.40 -26.91 -5.95
N THR A 241 -7.84 -28.14 -6.21
CA THR A 241 -7.03 -29.13 -6.95
C THR A 241 -7.02 -28.88 -8.45
N GLN A 242 -8.11 -28.34 -9.01
CA GLN A 242 -8.25 -28.02 -10.43
C GLN A 242 -7.93 -26.56 -10.76
N TYR A 243 -7.31 -25.80 -9.84
CA TYR A 243 -7.04 -24.37 -10.00
C TYR A 243 -6.38 -24.04 -11.35
N ALA A 244 -5.37 -24.81 -11.76
CA ALA A 244 -4.65 -24.62 -13.02
C ALA A 244 -5.51 -24.83 -14.29
N SER A 245 -6.66 -25.49 -14.15
CA SER A 245 -7.60 -25.78 -15.26
C SER A 245 -8.88 -24.94 -15.21
N MET A 246 -9.02 -24.04 -14.23
CA MET A 246 -10.21 -23.20 -14.13
C MET A 246 -10.19 -22.07 -15.15
N PRO A 247 -11.30 -21.83 -15.87
CA PRO A 247 -11.39 -20.75 -16.87
C PRO A 247 -11.38 -19.34 -16.26
N PHE A 248 -11.40 -19.22 -14.93
CA PHE A 248 -11.43 -17.95 -14.21
C PHE A 248 -10.22 -17.85 -13.27
N ARG A 249 -9.10 -17.32 -13.76
CA ARG A 249 -7.88 -17.00 -12.98
C ARG A 249 -8.00 -15.69 -12.20
N TRP A 250 -9.18 -15.37 -11.68
CA TRP A 250 -9.44 -14.12 -10.96
C TRP A 250 -8.53 -13.95 -9.73
N LEU A 251 -8.05 -15.06 -9.12
CA LEU A 251 -7.15 -15.01 -7.97
C LEU A 251 -5.70 -14.60 -8.32
N ASP A 252 -5.24 -14.77 -9.56
CA ASP A 252 -3.94 -14.26 -9.98
C ASP A 252 -3.97 -12.72 -10.12
N GLU A 253 -5.14 -12.15 -10.42
CA GLU A 253 -5.45 -10.73 -10.34
C GLU A 253 -5.49 -10.21 -8.88
N PHE A 254 -5.79 -11.10 -7.92
CA PHE A 254 -5.81 -10.80 -6.48
C PHE A 254 -4.45 -11.03 -5.78
N LYS A 255 -3.32 -11.03 -6.51
CA LYS A 255 -2.05 -10.60 -5.89
C LYS A 255 -2.23 -9.14 -5.49
N VAL A 256 -2.62 -8.91 -4.24
CA VAL A 256 -2.95 -7.59 -3.69
C VAL A 256 -1.72 -6.68 -3.78
N ASN A 257 -1.61 -5.94 -4.88
CA ASN A 257 -0.78 -4.75 -4.98
C ASN A 257 -1.71 -3.56 -4.84
N LEU A 258 -1.80 -3.00 -3.63
CA LEU A 258 -2.65 -1.86 -3.26
C LEU A 258 -2.37 -0.57 -4.08
N THR A 259 -1.40 -0.60 -4.99
CA THR A 259 -0.88 0.54 -5.75
C THR A 259 -1.41 0.63 -7.19
N GLY A 260 -2.13 -0.39 -7.69
CA GLY A 260 -2.61 -0.41 -9.08
C GLY A 260 -1.50 -0.59 -10.14
N THR A 261 -0.33 -1.10 -9.75
CA THR A 261 0.85 -1.23 -10.61
C THR A 261 1.19 -2.66 -11.04
N SER A 262 0.33 -3.65 -10.79
CA SER A 262 0.59 -5.08 -11.09
C SER A 262 0.80 -5.38 -12.58
N ALA A 263 0.25 -4.54 -13.45
CA ALA A 263 0.45 -4.62 -14.90
C ALA A 263 1.86 -4.16 -15.32
N TYR A 264 2.66 -3.52 -14.46
CA TYR A 264 3.97 -3.01 -14.85
C TYR A 264 5.09 -3.98 -14.46
N GLY A 265 5.94 -4.34 -15.43
CA GLY A 265 7.10 -5.20 -15.20
C GLY A 265 8.14 -4.56 -14.27
N GLU A 266 8.87 -5.41 -13.55
CA GLU A 266 9.98 -5.03 -12.68
C GLU A 266 11.34 -5.31 -13.36
N GLU A 267 12.46 -4.95 -12.71
CA GLU A 267 13.81 -5.32 -13.16
C GLU A 267 14.12 -6.79 -12.81
N LYS A 268 13.28 -7.68 -13.35
CA LYS A 268 13.30 -9.13 -13.17
C LYS A 268 13.11 -9.82 -14.52
N GLY A 269 13.44 -11.11 -14.57
CA GLY A 269 13.39 -11.89 -15.81
C GLY A 269 14.55 -11.52 -16.75
N PHE A 270 14.22 -11.25 -18.00
CA PHE A 270 15.20 -11.11 -19.09
C PHE A 270 15.52 -9.64 -19.39
N ARG A 271 16.81 -9.35 -19.57
CA ARG A 271 17.35 -8.01 -19.82
C ARG A 271 17.78 -7.86 -21.28
N TYR A 272 17.37 -6.77 -21.91
CA TYR A 272 17.70 -6.45 -23.30
C TYR A 272 18.28 -5.04 -23.38
N GLU A 273 19.48 -4.91 -23.93
CA GLU A 273 20.03 -3.61 -24.33
C GLU A 273 19.53 -3.29 -25.74
N LYS A 274 19.04 -2.07 -25.93
CA LYS A 274 18.57 -1.60 -27.22
C LYS A 274 19.64 -0.73 -27.87
N GLU A 275 19.67 -0.73 -29.19
CA GLU A 275 20.50 0.17 -29.99
C GLU A 275 20.24 1.63 -29.58
N ALA A 276 21.30 2.41 -29.42
CA ALA A 276 21.20 3.82 -29.06
C ALA A 276 20.57 4.60 -30.22
N ILE A 277 19.60 5.45 -29.90
CA ILE A 277 18.95 6.31 -30.90
C ILE A 277 19.64 7.67 -30.87
N HIS A 278 20.12 8.11 -32.02
CA HIS A 278 20.68 9.44 -32.22
C HIS A 278 19.69 10.30 -32.99
N SER A 279 19.44 11.51 -32.50
CA SER A 279 18.54 12.47 -33.15
C SER A 279 19.18 13.86 -33.17
N PRO A 280 19.28 14.52 -34.32
CA PRO A 280 19.84 15.86 -34.38
C PRO A 280 18.85 16.86 -33.75
N LEU A 281 19.32 17.66 -32.79
CA LEU A 281 18.57 18.82 -32.32
C LEU A 281 18.80 19.97 -33.31
N THR A 282 17.73 20.57 -33.81
CA THR A 282 17.85 21.81 -34.59
C THR A 282 17.98 22.99 -33.62
N PRO A 283 18.61 24.11 -34.04
CA PRO A 283 18.60 25.35 -33.24
C PRO A 283 17.20 25.89 -32.95
N GLU A 284 16.18 25.37 -33.64
CA GLU A 284 14.77 25.74 -33.53
C GLU A 284 13.98 24.81 -32.57
N THR A 285 14.56 23.70 -32.11
CA THR A 285 13.90 22.77 -31.19
C THR A 285 13.64 23.46 -29.85
N ALA A 286 12.38 23.82 -29.61
CA ALA A 286 11.95 24.55 -28.42
C ALA A 286 11.47 23.62 -27.30
N LYS A 287 10.97 22.43 -27.66
CA LYS A 287 10.27 21.57 -26.72
C LYS A 287 10.67 20.11 -26.89
N ILE A 288 10.86 19.41 -25.77
CA ILE A 288 11.06 17.96 -25.75
C ILE A 288 9.99 17.31 -24.88
N ASP A 289 9.17 16.46 -25.47
CA ASP A 289 8.14 15.67 -24.80
C ASP A 289 8.59 14.22 -24.65
N ILE A 290 8.78 13.75 -23.42
CA ILE A 290 9.22 12.39 -23.09
C ILE A 290 8.07 11.65 -22.42
N VAL A 291 7.63 10.55 -23.03
CA VAL A 291 6.57 9.68 -22.49
C VAL A 291 7.12 8.28 -22.32
N ASN A 292 7.21 7.82 -21.07
CA ASN A 292 7.58 6.45 -20.75
C ASN A 292 6.55 5.83 -19.79
N PRO A 293 5.76 4.83 -20.21
CA PRO A 293 4.78 4.21 -19.32
C PRO A 293 5.39 3.57 -18.07
N ASN A 294 6.56 2.94 -18.18
CA ASN A 294 7.15 2.15 -17.09
C ASN A 294 8.68 2.13 -17.10
N GLY A 295 9.30 2.42 -15.96
CA GLY A 295 10.75 2.28 -15.74
C GLY A 295 11.40 3.54 -15.19
N LYS A 296 12.62 3.82 -15.61
CA LYS A 296 13.36 5.02 -15.19
C LYS A 296 13.55 5.96 -16.37
N ILE A 297 13.26 7.24 -16.20
CA ILE A 297 13.65 8.30 -17.14
C ILE A 297 14.79 9.08 -16.49
N THR A 298 15.94 9.13 -17.15
CA THR A 298 17.05 10.01 -16.77
C THR A 298 17.27 11.03 -17.87
N VAL A 299 17.23 12.32 -17.56
CA VAL A 299 17.53 13.40 -18.51
C VAL A 299 18.72 14.19 -17.97
N LYS A 300 19.79 14.28 -18.77
CA LYS A 300 21.03 14.95 -18.37
C LYS A 300 21.69 15.62 -19.55
N LYS A 301 22.50 16.65 -19.30
CA LYS A 301 23.46 17.12 -20.29
C LYS A 301 24.66 16.16 -20.39
N GLY A 302 25.32 16.15 -21.55
CA GLY A 302 26.56 15.43 -21.75
C GLY A 302 27.30 15.84 -23.03
N ASN A 303 28.57 15.43 -23.11
CA ASN A 303 29.43 15.67 -24.26
C ASN A 303 29.10 14.70 -25.42
N VAL A 304 27.96 14.93 -26.05
CA VAL A 304 27.47 14.22 -27.23
C VAL A 304 27.25 15.22 -28.37
N GLY A 305 27.52 14.81 -29.61
CA GLY A 305 27.31 15.67 -30.78
C GLY A 305 25.84 15.86 -31.14
N GLU A 306 25.00 14.89 -30.79
CA GLU A 306 23.55 14.86 -31.06
C GLU A 306 22.81 14.27 -29.85
N LEU A 307 21.49 14.49 -29.76
CA LEU A 307 20.67 13.89 -28.71
C LEU A 307 20.83 12.37 -28.79
N THR A 308 21.20 11.76 -27.67
CA THR A 308 21.42 10.31 -27.58
C THR A 308 20.48 9.71 -26.56
N ILE A 309 19.73 8.69 -26.97
CA ILE A 309 18.80 7.94 -26.13
C ILE A 309 19.32 6.51 -25.98
N GLU A 310 19.81 6.20 -24.79
CA GLU A 310 20.20 4.84 -24.42
C GLU A 310 19.05 4.17 -23.68
N SER A 311 18.80 2.89 -23.93
CA SER A 311 17.72 2.19 -23.23
C SER A 311 18.02 0.74 -22.89
N VAL A 312 17.52 0.33 -21.73
CA VAL A 312 17.60 -1.03 -21.20
C VAL A 312 16.21 -1.49 -20.85
N MET A 313 15.76 -2.57 -21.47
CA MET A 313 14.45 -3.16 -21.26
C MET A 313 14.54 -4.40 -20.37
N TRP A 314 13.56 -4.56 -19.50
CA TRP A 314 13.33 -5.79 -18.74
C TRP A 314 11.94 -6.36 -19.04
N VAL A 315 11.89 -7.66 -19.28
CA VAL A 315 10.65 -8.42 -19.42
C VAL A 315 10.61 -9.46 -18.31
N ASP A 316 9.71 -9.23 -17.36
CA ASP A 316 9.51 -10.07 -16.18
C ASP A 316 8.64 -11.29 -16.53
N SER A 317 9.14 -12.14 -17.44
CA SER A 317 8.54 -13.42 -17.82
C SER A 317 9.45 -14.57 -17.42
N ASP A 318 8.85 -15.73 -17.15
CA ASP A 318 9.57 -16.98 -16.91
C ASP A 318 9.98 -17.69 -18.22
N GLU A 319 9.44 -17.23 -19.37
CA GLU A 319 9.66 -17.83 -20.68
C GLU A 319 10.48 -16.92 -21.61
N GLN A 320 11.67 -17.37 -22.00
CA GLN A 320 12.60 -16.61 -22.87
C GLN A 320 11.97 -16.25 -24.22
N ALA A 321 11.18 -17.16 -24.82
CA ALA A 321 10.60 -16.92 -26.14
C ALA A 321 9.58 -15.77 -26.15
N GLU A 322 8.73 -15.69 -25.13
CA GLU A 322 7.78 -14.57 -24.94
C GLU A 322 8.54 -13.26 -24.69
N ALA A 323 9.61 -13.32 -23.89
CA ALA A 323 10.45 -12.16 -23.62
C ALA A 323 11.17 -11.65 -24.86
N ASP A 324 11.68 -12.54 -25.71
CA ASP A 324 12.35 -12.20 -26.97
C ASP A 324 11.37 -11.57 -27.97
N GLU A 325 10.15 -12.10 -28.08
CA GLU A 325 9.11 -11.54 -28.93
C GLU A 325 8.68 -10.13 -28.45
N THR A 326 8.47 -9.99 -27.14
CA THR A 326 8.16 -8.71 -26.49
C THR A 326 9.27 -7.70 -26.73
N ALA A 327 10.53 -8.13 -26.62
CA ALA A 327 11.68 -7.30 -26.92
C ALA A 327 11.72 -6.89 -28.38
N ALA A 328 11.56 -7.81 -29.33
CA ALA A 328 11.61 -7.49 -30.74
C ALA A 328 10.53 -6.48 -31.17
N LYS A 329 9.35 -6.54 -30.55
CA LYS A 329 8.21 -5.65 -30.86
C LYS A 329 8.20 -4.33 -30.09
N SER A 330 9.01 -4.21 -29.04
CA SER A 330 9.09 -2.98 -28.24
C SER A 330 10.08 -1.99 -28.85
N GLU A 331 9.63 -0.74 -29.04
CA GLU A 331 10.39 0.31 -29.71
C GLU A 331 10.33 1.64 -28.96
N ILE A 332 11.27 2.54 -29.27
CA ILE A 332 11.24 3.95 -28.86
C ILE A 332 11.03 4.78 -30.12
N ALA A 333 9.89 5.46 -30.21
CA ALA A 333 9.56 6.31 -31.34
C ALA A 333 10.04 7.74 -31.06
N VAL A 334 10.87 8.29 -31.96
CA VAL A 334 11.30 9.69 -31.92
C VAL A 334 10.71 10.40 -33.14
N SER A 335 10.03 11.52 -32.93
CA SER A 335 9.33 12.25 -33.99
C SER A 335 9.27 13.75 -33.73
N GLY A 336 9.12 14.55 -34.78
CA GLY A 336 9.07 16.01 -34.69
C GLY A 336 10.43 16.68 -34.88
N LYS A 337 10.42 18.01 -35.09
CA LYS A 337 11.62 18.84 -35.30
C LYS A 337 11.65 19.99 -34.30
N ASP A 338 10.59 20.78 -34.26
CA ASP A 338 10.46 21.94 -33.36
C ASP A 338 9.99 21.50 -31.96
N GLU A 339 9.05 20.56 -31.93
CA GLU A 339 8.64 19.79 -30.75
C GLU A 339 9.10 18.34 -30.94
N LEU A 340 10.13 17.93 -30.20
CA LEU A 340 10.65 16.57 -30.28
C LEU A 340 9.91 15.66 -29.31
N LYS A 341 9.18 14.67 -29.84
CA LYS A 341 8.46 13.68 -29.04
C LYS A 341 9.24 12.37 -28.99
N ILE A 342 9.54 11.91 -27.78
CA ILE A 342 10.16 10.63 -27.45
C ILE A 342 9.12 9.76 -26.74
N GLU A 343 8.64 8.73 -27.41
CA GLU A 343 7.57 7.85 -26.89
C GLU A 343 8.07 6.40 -26.80
N VAL A 344 8.11 5.88 -25.58
CA VAL A 344 8.48 4.48 -25.32
C VAL A 344 7.25 3.59 -25.48
N LYS A 345 7.31 2.66 -26.45
CA LYS A 345 6.24 1.70 -26.74
C LYS A 345 6.70 0.30 -26.37
N GLY A 346 6.32 -0.13 -25.17
CA GLY A 346 6.46 -1.52 -24.75
C GLY A 346 5.35 -2.40 -25.33
N HIS A 347 5.71 -3.49 -26.00
CA HIS A 347 4.74 -4.51 -26.41
C HIS A 347 4.20 -5.21 -25.16
N PRO A 348 2.87 -5.34 -24.97
CA PRO A 348 2.34 -6.03 -23.83
C PRO A 348 2.64 -7.54 -23.83
N TYR A 349 2.74 -8.15 -22.66
CA TYR A 349 3.04 -9.58 -22.47
C TYR A 349 2.25 -10.20 -21.31
N GLY A 350 2.45 -11.50 -21.06
CA GLY A 350 1.78 -12.28 -20.04
C GLY A 350 0.48 -12.92 -20.52
N ALA A 351 -0.07 -13.84 -19.72
CA ALA A 351 -1.22 -14.68 -20.11
C ALA A 351 -2.47 -13.93 -20.62
N ASN A 352 -2.67 -12.68 -20.17
CA ASN A 352 -3.78 -11.82 -20.60
C ASN A 352 -3.35 -10.69 -21.55
N GLY A 353 -2.04 -10.50 -21.79
CA GLY A 353 -1.52 -9.41 -22.62
C GLY A 353 -1.62 -8.03 -21.97
N ASP A 354 -1.77 -7.95 -20.64
CA ASP A 354 -1.92 -6.68 -19.93
C ASP A 354 -0.60 -6.17 -19.32
N ARG A 355 0.46 -6.99 -19.32
CA ARG A 355 1.72 -6.59 -18.67
C ARG A 355 2.54 -5.69 -19.59
N VAL A 356 3.00 -4.57 -19.08
CA VAL A 356 3.85 -3.61 -19.79
C VAL A 356 5.30 -3.83 -19.36
N PRO A 357 6.25 -4.04 -20.29
CA PRO A 357 7.65 -4.25 -19.95
C PRO A 357 8.23 -3.00 -19.30
N ARG A 358 9.33 -3.16 -18.56
CA ARG A 358 10.03 -2.02 -17.96
C ARG A 358 11.08 -1.52 -18.92
N MET A 359 11.10 -0.22 -19.20
CA MET A 359 12.11 0.40 -20.04
C MET A 359 12.79 1.53 -19.27
N ASN A 360 14.07 1.37 -18.99
CA ASN A 360 14.89 2.44 -18.44
C ASN A 360 15.52 3.20 -19.61
N ILE A 361 15.30 4.51 -19.68
CA ILE A 361 15.84 5.38 -20.72
C ILE A 361 16.75 6.44 -20.12
N VAL A 362 17.85 6.71 -20.80
CA VAL A 362 18.78 7.80 -20.50
C VAL A 362 18.82 8.71 -21.72
N VAL A 363 18.28 9.90 -21.58
CA VAL A 363 18.26 10.95 -22.59
C VAL A 363 19.41 11.92 -22.29
N THR A 364 20.44 11.89 -23.14
CA THR A 364 21.61 12.77 -23.02
C THR A 364 21.53 13.89 -24.04
N LEU A 365 21.45 15.12 -23.54
CA LEU A 365 21.36 16.34 -24.33
C LEU A 365 22.77 16.89 -24.62
N PRO A 366 23.07 17.33 -25.87
CA PRO A 366 24.32 17.98 -26.22
C PRO A 366 24.57 19.26 -25.41
N GLU A 367 25.78 19.43 -24.88
CA GLU A 367 26.20 20.67 -24.22
C GLU A 367 26.11 21.91 -25.14
N ALA A 368 26.35 21.73 -26.44
CA ALA A 368 26.25 22.81 -27.43
C ALA A 368 24.81 23.20 -27.81
N SER A 369 23.80 22.49 -27.29
CA SER A 369 22.38 22.79 -27.56
C SER A 369 21.84 23.91 -26.67
N ALA A 370 20.66 24.45 -27.00
CA ALA A 370 19.96 25.42 -26.15
C ALA A 370 19.69 24.90 -24.73
N PHE A 371 19.54 23.57 -24.57
CA PHE A 371 19.29 22.88 -23.30
C PHE A 371 20.55 22.65 -22.46
N GLY A 372 21.73 22.73 -23.10
CA GLY A 372 23.05 22.45 -22.50
C GLY A 372 23.82 23.70 -22.06
N GLN A 373 23.24 24.89 -22.23
CA GLN A 373 23.89 26.14 -21.83
C GLN A 373 24.27 26.12 -20.35
N ASN A 374 25.40 26.75 -20.04
CA ASN A 374 25.89 26.84 -18.67
C ASN A 374 24.86 27.51 -17.77
N LEU A 375 24.65 26.93 -16.59
CA LEU A 375 23.81 27.51 -15.55
C LEU A 375 24.34 28.92 -15.23
N PRO A 376 23.48 29.95 -15.12
CA PRO A 376 23.91 31.28 -14.76
C PRO A 376 24.69 31.24 -13.43
N SER A 377 25.84 31.90 -13.39
CA SER A 377 26.71 31.97 -12.22
C SER A 377 25.94 32.64 -11.07
N SER A 378 25.61 31.86 -10.05
CA SER A 378 25.12 32.36 -8.77
C SER A 378 26.32 32.57 -7.84
N ASP A 379 27.16 33.57 -8.15
CA ASP A 379 28.18 34.01 -7.19
C ASP A 379 27.49 34.78 -6.04
N PRO A 380 27.59 34.35 -4.77
CA PRO A 380 26.97 35.04 -3.63
C PRO A 380 27.73 36.30 -3.18
N SER A 381 28.81 36.65 -3.86
CA SER A 381 29.69 37.77 -3.49
C SER A 381 29.95 38.65 -4.70
N VAL A 382 29.34 39.85 -4.70
CA VAL A 382 29.80 41.12 -5.29
C VAL A 382 28.56 41.91 -5.74
N ASP A 383 28.20 42.92 -4.95
CA ASP A 383 27.90 44.26 -5.45
C ASP A 383 27.79 45.22 -4.25
N ILE A 384 28.92 45.79 -3.87
CA ILE A 384 28.96 47.10 -3.21
C ILE A 384 29.23 48.10 -4.33
N PRO A 385 28.28 48.97 -4.71
CA PRO A 385 28.55 50.02 -5.68
C PRO A 385 29.47 51.06 -5.03
N ASP A 386 30.75 51.05 -5.43
CA ASP A 386 31.69 52.14 -5.16
C ASP A 386 31.24 53.36 -5.97
N THR A 387 30.56 54.28 -5.31
CA THR A 387 30.16 55.56 -5.89
C THR A 387 31.32 56.55 -5.75
N SER A 388 32.28 56.45 -6.65
CA SER A 388 33.23 57.53 -6.92
C SER A 388 33.13 57.96 -8.38
N VAL A 389 32.39 59.05 -8.60
CA VAL A 389 32.37 59.82 -9.85
C VAL A 389 33.59 60.75 -9.85
N PRO A 390 34.30 60.87 -10.99
CA PRO A 390 34.24 62.18 -11.66
C PRO A 390 34.01 62.10 -13.17
N SER A 391 33.17 63.04 -13.59
CA SER A 391 32.99 63.68 -14.89
C SER A 391 34.22 63.77 -15.81
N ASN A 392 34.03 63.54 -17.13
CA ASN A 392 34.19 64.60 -18.13
C ASN A 392 33.76 64.22 -19.56
N GLU A 393 33.56 65.29 -20.32
CA GLU A 393 32.88 65.51 -21.59
C GLU A 393 33.50 64.89 -22.87
N ALA A 394 32.60 64.78 -23.87
CA ALA A 394 32.77 65.08 -25.30
C ALA A 394 33.61 64.17 -26.22
N GLY A 395 32.96 63.77 -27.33
CA GLY A 395 33.61 63.30 -28.56
C GLY A 395 32.65 62.58 -29.52
N VAL A 396 32.22 63.29 -30.57
CA VAL A 396 31.42 62.78 -31.71
C VAL A 396 32.33 62.09 -32.73
N GLN A 397 31.94 60.94 -33.29
CA GLN A 397 32.13 60.62 -34.74
C GLN A 397 31.39 59.34 -35.20
N GLU A 398 30.79 59.43 -36.39
CA GLU A 398 29.87 58.49 -37.03
C GLU A 398 30.51 57.34 -37.84
N ALA A 399 29.80 56.19 -37.87
CA ALA A 399 29.58 55.23 -38.98
C ALA A 399 30.74 54.34 -39.52
N PRO A 400 30.49 53.15 -40.12
CA PRO A 400 29.24 52.66 -40.72
C PRO A 400 28.77 51.26 -40.27
N GLY A 401 27.50 50.96 -40.58
CA GLY A 401 26.77 49.82 -40.05
C GLY A 401 27.18 48.45 -40.55
N ASN A 402 26.61 47.44 -39.90
CA ASN A 402 26.31 46.17 -40.54
C ASN A 402 25.11 45.49 -39.87
N SER A 403 24.16 45.11 -40.72
CA SER A 403 23.13 44.08 -40.54
C SER A 403 22.37 44.06 -39.20
N ASN A 404 21.15 44.62 -39.24
CA ASN A 404 20.01 43.97 -38.59
C ASN A 404 19.94 42.52 -39.08
N GLN A 405 20.61 41.59 -38.39
CA GLN A 405 20.12 40.24 -38.33
C GLN A 405 18.90 40.32 -37.42
N ASN A 406 17.72 40.08 -37.99
CA ASN A 406 16.59 39.57 -37.24
C ASN A 406 17.08 38.32 -36.52
N ALA A 407 17.61 38.48 -35.31
CA ALA A 407 17.78 37.38 -34.39
C ALA A 407 16.37 36.88 -34.13
N ALA A 408 16.07 35.66 -34.58
CA ALA A 408 14.87 34.96 -34.15
C ALA A 408 14.77 35.09 -32.61
N PRO A 409 13.57 35.30 -32.06
CA PRO A 409 13.42 35.38 -30.60
C PRO A 409 14.12 34.17 -29.96
N PRO A 410 14.89 34.36 -28.88
CA PRO A 410 15.63 33.28 -28.26
C PRO A 410 14.65 32.17 -27.89
N VAL A 411 14.84 31.00 -28.49
CA VAL A 411 14.06 29.81 -28.19
C VAL A 411 14.18 29.55 -26.69
N GLN A 412 13.06 29.45 -25.98
CA GLN A 412 13.04 29.15 -24.56
C GLN A 412 12.86 27.64 -24.41
N PRO A 413 13.94 26.86 -24.20
CA PRO A 413 13.82 25.41 -24.14
C PRO A 413 12.94 24.98 -22.98
N GLU A 414 12.02 24.08 -23.28
CA GLU A 414 11.07 23.47 -22.35
C GLU A 414 11.13 21.93 -22.45
N ILE A 415 11.00 21.23 -21.32
CA ILE A 415 10.95 19.76 -21.29
C ILE A 415 9.71 19.30 -20.53
N HIS A 416 8.96 18.39 -21.14
CA HIS A 416 7.83 17.70 -20.52
C HIS A 416 8.17 16.22 -20.35
N VAL A 417 7.99 15.70 -19.14
CA VAL A 417 8.23 14.29 -18.81
C VAL A 417 6.96 13.69 -18.23
N GLN A 418 6.48 12.60 -18.84
CA GLN A 418 5.32 11.85 -18.37
C GLN A 418 5.71 10.40 -18.14
N ILE A 419 5.47 9.94 -16.91
CA ILE A 419 5.63 8.54 -16.52
C ILE A 419 4.42 8.05 -15.75
N VAL A 420 4.00 6.80 -15.99
CA VAL A 420 2.95 6.21 -15.17
C VAL A 420 3.59 5.54 -13.96
N ASN A 421 4.52 4.61 -14.17
CA ASN A 421 5.16 3.88 -13.07
C ASN A 421 6.69 3.96 -13.15
N GLY A 422 7.32 4.54 -12.15
CA GLY A 422 8.76 4.51 -11.94
C GLY A 422 9.39 5.88 -11.70
N THR A 423 10.70 5.98 -11.90
CA THR A 423 11.51 7.10 -11.37
C THR A 423 11.85 8.10 -12.46
N VAL A 424 11.81 9.40 -12.11
CA VAL A 424 12.32 10.47 -12.96
C VAL A 424 13.53 11.13 -12.31
N ASP A 425 14.62 11.28 -13.06
CA ASP A 425 15.85 11.93 -12.64
C ASP A 425 16.27 12.96 -13.70
N VAL A 426 16.28 14.25 -13.35
CA VAL A 426 16.67 15.34 -14.27
C VAL A 426 17.80 16.13 -13.65
N ALA A 427 18.90 16.30 -14.40
CA ALA A 427 20.11 16.92 -13.86
C ALA A 427 20.82 17.88 -14.83
N GLY A 428 21.21 19.06 -14.32
CA GLY A 428 22.21 19.93 -14.94
C GLY A 428 21.73 20.69 -16.17
N LEU A 429 20.45 21.07 -16.25
CA LEU A 429 19.83 21.68 -17.42
C LEU A 429 19.44 23.15 -17.19
N TYR A 430 19.54 23.95 -18.26
CA TYR A 430 19.00 25.31 -18.33
C TYR A 430 17.73 25.32 -19.19
N LEU A 431 16.59 25.60 -18.56
CA LEU A 431 15.24 25.47 -19.11
C LEU A 431 14.41 26.74 -18.83
N PRO A 432 14.73 27.90 -19.42
CA PRO A 432 13.94 29.13 -19.24
C PRO A 432 12.46 28.97 -19.65
N GLY A 433 12.13 28.06 -20.57
CA GLY A 433 10.74 27.71 -20.92
C GLY A 433 10.08 26.79 -19.89
N GLY A 434 10.87 26.10 -19.09
CA GLY A 434 10.44 25.34 -17.91
C GLY A 434 10.61 23.82 -18.01
N LEU A 435 10.43 23.16 -16.87
CA LEU A 435 10.38 21.71 -16.74
C LEU A 435 9.02 21.30 -16.17
N SER A 436 8.29 20.43 -16.87
CA SER A 436 7.03 19.85 -16.40
C SER A 436 7.18 18.35 -16.26
N VAL A 437 7.14 17.82 -15.02
CA VAL A 437 7.26 16.39 -14.74
C VAL A 437 5.95 15.91 -14.13
N LYS A 438 5.34 14.89 -14.74
CA LYS A 438 4.14 14.21 -14.22
C LYS A 438 4.41 12.72 -14.08
N ALA A 439 4.36 12.24 -12.85
CA ALA A 439 4.40 10.83 -12.50
C ALA A 439 3.04 10.39 -11.92
N THR A 440 2.62 9.15 -12.16
CA THR A 440 1.51 8.58 -11.36
C THR A 440 2.07 7.94 -10.09
N THR A 441 3.07 7.08 -10.23
CA THR A 441 3.75 6.41 -9.12
C THR A 441 5.26 6.45 -9.33
N GLY A 442 5.99 6.79 -8.28
CA GLY A 442 7.45 6.79 -8.20
C GLY A 442 8.04 8.17 -7.90
N PRO A 443 9.31 8.21 -7.45
CA PRO A 443 9.96 9.44 -7.02
C PRO A 443 10.45 10.29 -8.20
N ILE A 444 10.50 11.60 -7.97
CA ILE A 444 11.04 12.61 -8.89
C ILE A 444 12.25 13.26 -8.22
N THR A 445 13.42 13.18 -8.85
CA THR A 445 14.67 13.77 -8.36
C THR A 445 15.18 14.83 -9.36
N LEU A 446 15.38 16.05 -8.89
CA LEU A 446 15.78 17.20 -9.71
C LEU A 446 17.05 17.84 -9.15
N ARG A 447 18.08 17.98 -10.00
CA ARG A 447 19.41 18.42 -9.56
C ARG A 447 19.95 19.51 -10.47
N GLU A 448 20.45 20.59 -9.87
CA GLU A 448 21.17 21.66 -10.58
C GLU A 448 20.41 22.17 -11.81
N LEU A 449 19.19 22.65 -11.59
CA LEU A 449 18.34 23.17 -12.66
C LEU A 449 18.28 24.69 -12.62
N ALA A 450 18.00 25.31 -13.76
CA ALA A 450 17.69 26.73 -13.86
C ALA A 450 16.50 26.96 -14.79
N GLY A 451 15.58 27.82 -14.39
CA GLY A 451 14.26 28.01 -15.00
C GLY A 451 13.11 27.46 -14.13
N PRO A 452 11.85 27.73 -14.50
CA PRO A 452 10.69 27.33 -13.70
C PRO A 452 10.45 25.82 -13.75
N VAL A 453 10.05 25.22 -12.62
CA VAL A 453 9.81 23.78 -12.50
C VAL A 453 8.43 23.50 -11.95
N LYS A 454 7.71 22.58 -12.61
CA LYS A 454 6.47 21.97 -12.13
C LYS A 454 6.65 20.46 -12.03
N ALA A 455 6.53 19.90 -10.83
CA ALA A 455 6.62 18.46 -10.59
C ALA A 455 5.39 17.95 -9.85
N GLU A 456 4.73 16.93 -10.40
CA GLU A 456 3.53 16.31 -9.83
C GLU A 456 3.68 14.79 -9.80
N THR A 457 3.40 14.18 -8.65
CA THR A 457 3.27 12.72 -8.50
C THR A 457 2.03 12.38 -7.67
N LYS A 458 1.42 11.20 -7.82
CA LYS A 458 0.38 10.78 -6.87
C LYS A 458 0.97 10.00 -5.71
N ASN A 459 1.89 9.08 -5.99
CA ASN A 459 2.55 8.26 -4.98
C ASN A 459 4.05 8.29 -5.18
N GLY A 460 4.76 9.13 -4.44
CA GLY A 460 6.19 9.28 -4.56
C GLY A 460 6.71 10.58 -3.96
N ASN A 461 8.01 10.58 -3.68
CA ASN A 461 8.70 11.74 -3.13
C ASN A 461 9.17 12.66 -4.26
N ILE A 462 9.20 13.96 -3.98
CA ILE A 462 9.82 14.97 -4.86
C ILE A 462 11.05 15.49 -4.12
N GLU A 463 12.23 15.35 -4.71
CA GLU A 463 13.49 15.80 -4.14
C GLU A 463 14.22 16.74 -5.09
N VAL A 464 14.52 17.95 -4.61
CA VAL A 464 15.21 19.00 -5.38
C VAL A 464 16.44 19.46 -4.63
N THR A 465 17.63 19.27 -5.21
CA THR A 465 18.89 19.67 -4.55
C THR A 465 19.18 21.17 -4.73
N LYS A 466 19.13 21.67 -5.97
CA LYS A 466 19.39 23.07 -6.29
C LYS A 466 18.58 23.49 -7.51
N LEU A 467 17.80 24.55 -7.36
CA LEU A 467 16.98 25.14 -8.41
C LEU A 467 17.16 26.66 -8.46
N ASN A 468 17.53 27.18 -9.63
CA ASN A 468 17.55 28.62 -9.90
C ASN A 468 16.30 29.01 -10.71
N GLY A 469 15.18 29.21 -10.03
CA GLY A 469 13.90 29.55 -10.64
C GLY A 469 12.74 29.29 -9.67
N ASP A 470 11.52 29.47 -10.17
CA ASP A 470 10.29 29.19 -9.42
C ASP A 470 9.93 27.70 -9.44
N ALA A 471 9.22 27.25 -8.40
CA ALA A 471 8.87 25.85 -8.18
C ALA A 471 7.39 25.65 -7.86
N GLN A 472 6.76 24.67 -8.49
CA GLN A 472 5.45 24.14 -8.11
C GLN A 472 5.55 22.62 -7.92
N PHE A 473 5.42 22.15 -6.67
CA PHE A 473 5.51 20.75 -6.30
C PHE A 473 4.20 20.24 -5.73
N LYS A 474 3.76 19.09 -6.23
CA LYS A 474 2.53 18.46 -5.75
C LYS A 474 2.70 16.96 -5.63
N THR A 475 2.41 16.42 -4.46
CA THR A 475 2.23 14.99 -4.27
C THR A 475 0.91 14.69 -3.58
N TYR A 476 0.45 13.44 -3.61
CA TYR A 476 -0.71 13.03 -2.82
C TYR A 476 -0.24 12.19 -1.63
N ASN A 477 0.61 11.19 -1.88
CA ASN A 477 1.29 10.41 -0.86
C ASN A 477 2.80 10.45 -1.10
N GLY A 478 3.53 11.18 -0.25
CA GLY A 478 4.97 11.29 -0.31
C GLY A 478 5.50 12.60 0.25
N ASP A 479 6.81 12.62 0.48
CA ASP A 479 7.51 13.79 1.01
C ASP A 479 7.96 14.72 -0.11
N ILE A 480 7.99 16.02 0.16
CA ILE A 480 8.57 17.05 -0.70
C ILE A 480 9.80 17.61 0.00
N LYS A 481 10.97 17.51 -0.64
CA LYS A 481 12.23 18.05 -0.12
C LYS A 481 12.86 18.99 -1.13
N ALA A 482 13.20 20.20 -0.72
CA ALA A 482 13.92 21.16 -1.56
C ALA A 482 15.08 21.80 -0.78
N GLY A 483 16.31 21.67 -1.28
CA GLY A 483 17.52 22.10 -0.59
C GLY A 483 17.92 23.57 -0.81
N TYR A 484 17.73 24.08 -2.03
CA TYR A 484 17.94 25.48 -2.39
C TYR A 484 17.03 25.85 -3.56
N VAL A 485 16.28 26.94 -3.43
CA VAL A 485 15.44 27.49 -4.50
C VAL A 485 15.59 29.01 -4.51
N SER A 486 15.99 29.58 -5.66
CA SER A 486 16.19 31.03 -5.78
C SER A 486 14.89 31.82 -5.98
N GLY A 487 13.85 31.19 -6.51
CA GLY A 487 12.54 31.81 -6.79
C GLY A 487 11.48 31.45 -5.75
N ALA A 488 10.22 31.69 -6.10
CA ALA A 488 9.07 31.34 -5.27
C ALA A 488 8.77 29.84 -5.33
N ILE A 489 8.21 29.28 -4.26
CA ILE A 489 7.85 27.86 -4.18
C ILE A 489 6.42 27.68 -3.68
N GLN A 490 5.65 26.88 -4.41
CA GLN A 490 4.37 26.34 -3.98
C GLN A 490 4.50 24.83 -3.83
N ALA A 491 4.35 24.30 -2.62
CA ALA A 491 4.45 22.86 -2.35
C ALA A 491 3.20 22.33 -1.64
N SER A 492 2.63 21.22 -2.12
CA SER A 492 1.43 20.63 -1.51
C SER A 492 1.47 19.11 -1.47
N THR A 493 1.01 18.53 -0.35
CA THR A 493 0.83 17.09 -0.20
C THR A 493 -0.45 16.75 0.56
N LEU A 494 -1.09 15.61 0.30
CA LEU A 494 -2.18 15.16 1.17
C LEU A 494 -1.61 14.48 2.42
N SER A 495 -0.63 13.59 2.23
CA SER A 495 0.04 12.86 3.30
C SER A 495 1.55 12.81 3.04
N GLY A 496 2.33 13.38 3.96
CA GLY A 496 3.79 13.44 3.86
C GLY A 496 4.38 14.74 4.40
N THR A 497 5.69 14.75 4.57
CA THR A 497 6.44 15.89 5.12
C THR A 497 6.88 16.83 4.01
N ILE A 498 6.80 18.14 4.26
CA ILE A 498 7.38 19.18 3.40
C ILE A 498 8.61 19.75 4.12
N ASP A 499 9.82 19.51 3.59
CA ASP A 499 11.10 20.03 4.12
C ASP A 499 11.76 20.95 3.08
N LEU A 500 11.69 22.26 3.32
CA LEU A 500 12.25 23.29 2.45
C LEU A 500 13.41 24.00 3.14
N GLN A 501 14.54 24.08 2.45
CA GLN A 501 15.77 24.66 2.95
C GLN A 501 16.25 25.76 1.98
N GLN A 502 16.79 26.84 2.52
CA GLN A 502 17.41 27.94 1.76
C GLN A 502 16.56 28.45 0.58
N ILE A 503 15.37 28.95 0.89
CA ILE A 503 14.44 29.47 -0.10
C ILE A 503 14.51 31.00 -0.13
N ARG A 504 14.81 31.55 -1.31
CA ARG A 504 14.97 33.01 -1.47
C ARG A 504 13.68 33.76 -1.79
N GLY A 505 12.75 33.11 -2.50
CA GLY A 505 11.45 33.70 -2.84
C GLY A 505 10.40 33.44 -1.77
N ASP A 506 9.15 33.72 -2.14
CA ASP A 506 7.98 33.47 -1.30
C ASP A 506 7.65 31.97 -1.24
N ILE A 507 7.10 31.54 -0.10
CA ILE A 507 6.76 30.15 0.19
C ILE A 507 5.26 30.02 0.44
N GLU A 508 4.60 29.11 -0.29
CA GLU A 508 3.25 28.63 0.03
C GLU A 508 3.27 27.11 0.18
N THR A 509 2.91 26.62 1.36
CA THR A 509 2.89 25.18 1.69
C THR A 509 1.57 24.75 2.29
N ASP A 510 0.97 23.67 1.78
CA ASP A 510 -0.25 23.04 2.33
C ASP A 510 -0.04 21.53 2.51
N THR A 511 -0.36 21.01 3.70
CA THR A 511 -0.49 19.57 3.92
C THR A 511 -1.72 19.22 4.75
N LYS A 512 -2.32 18.04 4.54
CA LYS A 512 -3.42 17.58 5.39
C LYS A 512 -2.95 16.68 6.53
N ASN A 513 -1.98 15.81 6.27
CA ASN A 513 -1.42 14.92 7.28
C ASN A 513 0.10 14.88 7.12
N GLY A 514 0.79 15.75 7.83
CA GLY A 514 2.24 15.83 7.76
C GLY A 514 2.81 17.08 8.37
N GLU A 515 4.12 17.02 8.61
CA GLU A 515 4.90 18.11 9.16
C GLU A 515 5.36 19.07 8.04
N ILE A 516 5.45 20.36 8.36
CA ILE A 516 6.11 21.37 7.52
C ILE A 516 7.36 21.87 8.23
N VAL A 517 8.52 21.69 7.59
CA VAL A 517 9.82 22.15 8.07
C VAL A 517 10.38 23.18 7.09
N LEU A 518 10.57 24.41 7.55
CA LEU A 518 11.17 25.48 6.76
C LEU A 518 12.46 25.95 7.44
N LYS A 519 13.57 25.95 6.70
CA LYS A 519 14.88 26.41 7.17
C LYS A 519 15.45 27.47 6.24
N GLU A 520 15.84 28.62 6.79
CA GLU A 520 16.40 29.74 6.03
C GLU A 520 15.47 30.22 4.89
N ALA A 521 14.30 30.71 5.27
CA ALA A 521 13.34 31.33 4.35
C ALA A 521 13.46 32.85 4.42
N THR A 522 13.67 33.51 3.27
CA THR A 522 13.92 34.96 3.23
C THR A 522 12.72 35.80 2.86
N GLY A 523 11.71 35.23 2.20
CA GLY A 523 10.51 35.93 1.72
C GLY A 523 9.29 35.80 2.63
N THR A 524 8.11 35.96 2.01
CA THR A 524 6.80 35.71 2.61
C THR A 524 6.62 34.21 2.87
N ILE A 525 5.94 33.84 3.96
CA ILE A 525 5.65 32.44 4.27
C ILE A 525 4.15 32.28 4.50
N LYS A 526 3.56 31.31 3.82
CA LYS A 526 2.23 30.81 4.12
C LYS A 526 2.31 29.30 4.32
N ALA A 527 2.06 28.83 5.55
CA ALA A 527 2.19 27.43 5.91
C ALA A 527 0.94 26.93 6.63
N ASP A 528 0.23 26.00 5.99
CA ASP A 528 -1.04 25.47 6.46
C ASP A 528 -0.94 23.94 6.65
N THR A 529 -1.30 23.44 7.83
CA THR A 529 -1.48 22.00 8.05
C THR A 529 -2.74 21.67 8.84
N LEU A 530 -3.44 20.59 8.44
CA LEU A 530 -4.58 20.10 9.21
C LEU A 530 -4.12 19.24 10.41
N ASN A 531 -3.23 18.26 10.17
CA ASN A 531 -2.69 17.36 11.18
C ASN A 531 -1.16 17.26 11.03
N GLY A 532 -0.43 18.00 11.84
CA GLY A 532 1.02 17.95 11.90
C GLY A 532 1.65 19.21 12.49
N ASP A 533 2.93 19.09 12.83
CA ASP A 533 3.70 20.20 13.38
C ASP A 533 4.18 21.14 12.28
N ILE A 534 4.38 22.41 12.61
CA ILE A 534 5.06 23.36 11.74
C ILE A 534 6.32 23.85 12.47
N ARG A 535 7.48 23.63 11.85
CA ARG A 535 8.79 24.06 12.36
C ARG A 535 9.44 25.02 11.39
N ILE A 536 9.59 26.28 11.78
CA ILE A 536 10.24 27.31 10.96
C ILE A 536 11.46 27.83 11.70
N ALA A 537 12.63 27.75 11.08
CA ALA A 537 13.87 28.33 11.59
C ALA A 537 14.50 29.23 10.52
N SER A 538 14.57 30.53 10.76
CA SER A 538 15.19 31.46 9.81
C SER A 538 16.03 32.51 10.51
N SER A 539 17.19 32.81 9.93
CA SER A 539 18.08 33.88 10.38
C SER A 539 17.54 35.29 10.07
N GLN A 540 16.49 35.40 9.24
CA GLN A 540 15.87 36.67 8.88
C GLN A 540 14.35 36.55 8.63
N VAL A 541 13.64 37.66 8.85
CA VAL A 541 12.21 37.82 8.51
C VAL A 541 12.13 38.92 7.46
N GLY A 542 12.01 38.54 6.18
CA GLY A 542 12.01 39.47 5.04
C GLY A 542 10.64 39.65 4.37
N GLY A 543 9.60 39.02 4.90
CA GLY A 543 8.22 39.11 4.41
C GLY A 543 7.22 38.74 5.51
N ASP A 544 5.93 38.85 5.21
CA ASP A 544 4.86 38.49 6.14
C ASP A 544 4.72 36.97 6.24
N TRP A 545 4.47 36.46 7.45
CA TRP A 545 4.30 35.04 7.74
C TRP A 545 2.88 34.79 8.26
N ASP A 546 2.16 33.89 7.60
CA ASP A 546 0.85 33.38 8.02
C ASP A 546 0.95 31.86 8.21
N ILE A 547 0.72 31.41 9.44
CA ILE A 547 1.01 30.04 9.86
C ILE A 547 -0.20 29.47 10.60
N ASP A 548 -0.78 28.40 10.06
CA ASP A 548 -1.97 27.75 10.62
C ASP A 548 -1.73 26.25 10.84
N SER A 549 -1.99 25.78 12.07
CA SER A 549 -2.09 24.34 12.36
C SER A 549 -3.35 24.02 13.15
N SER A 550 -4.23 23.24 12.51
CA SER A 550 -5.47 22.78 13.15
C SER A 550 -5.23 21.72 14.22
N ILE A 551 -4.25 20.83 14.08
CA ILE A 551 -3.87 19.83 15.08
C ILE A 551 -2.36 19.59 14.96
N GLY A 552 -1.58 20.24 15.81
CA GLY A 552 -0.13 20.10 15.87
C GLY A 552 0.53 21.30 16.55
N GLU A 553 1.82 21.18 16.86
CA GLU A 553 2.58 22.25 17.51
C GLU A 553 3.25 23.15 16.48
N ILE A 554 3.32 24.45 16.79
CA ILE A 554 4.04 25.42 15.95
C ILE A 554 5.29 25.88 16.71
N MET A 555 6.45 25.60 16.12
CA MET A 555 7.76 26.01 16.64
C MET A 555 8.42 26.99 15.67
N LEU A 556 8.68 28.21 16.14
CA LEU A 556 9.38 29.24 15.39
C LEU A 556 10.73 29.54 16.04
N SER A 557 11.77 29.60 15.23
CA SER A 557 13.09 30.15 15.59
C SER A 557 13.37 31.35 14.70
N VAL A 558 13.23 32.55 15.27
CA VAL A 558 13.29 33.85 14.57
C VAL A 558 14.46 34.69 15.09
N PRO A 559 15.04 35.60 14.30
CA PRO A 559 16.23 36.33 14.73
C PRO A 559 15.99 37.23 15.93
N LEU A 560 16.94 37.27 16.87
CA LEU A 560 16.88 38.12 18.07
C LEU A 560 16.73 39.62 17.77
N TYR A 561 17.19 40.04 16.58
CA TYR A 561 17.10 41.41 16.09
C TYR A 561 16.45 41.41 14.69
N GLY A 562 15.55 42.36 14.43
CA GLY A 562 14.83 42.44 13.17
C GLY A 562 13.72 43.48 13.23
N ASN A 563 12.88 43.51 12.20
CA ASN A 563 11.75 44.44 12.08
C ASN A 563 10.45 43.66 11.86
N TYR A 564 9.95 43.00 12.90
CA TYR A 564 8.75 42.17 12.78
C TYR A 564 7.88 42.24 14.04
N SER A 565 6.58 41.99 13.84
CA SER A 565 5.59 41.87 14.90
C SER A 565 5.08 40.44 14.95
N VAL A 566 4.87 39.92 16.15
CA VAL A 566 4.33 38.57 16.38
C VAL A 566 2.94 38.73 16.99
N ASN A 567 1.96 38.07 16.39
CA ASN A 567 0.63 37.89 16.95
C ASN A 567 0.25 36.42 16.81
N GLY A 568 0.09 35.73 17.94
CA GLY A 568 -0.26 34.31 17.94
C GLY A 568 -1.36 33.99 18.95
N SER A 569 -2.18 33.00 18.64
CA SER A 569 -3.23 32.51 19.54
C SER A 569 -3.29 30.98 19.58
N VAL A 570 -3.56 30.43 20.78
CA VAL A 570 -3.81 28.99 20.99
C VAL A 570 -5.20 28.71 21.53
N THR A 571 -5.82 27.60 21.10
CA THR A 571 -7.12 27.18 21.63
C THR A 571 -6.99 26.34 22.92
N PHE A 572 -6.13 25.32 22.94
CA PHE A 572 -6.06 24.35 24.05
C PHE A 572 -4.67 24.23 24.71
N GLY A 573 -3.57 24.43 23.97
CA GLY A 573 -2.22 24.25 24.48
C GLY A 573 -1.63 25.46 25.19
N GLN A 574 -0.31 25.52 25.26
CA GLN A 574 0.45 26.56 25.96
C GLN A 574 1.24 27.42 24.98
N VAL A 575 1.58 28.63 25.40
CA VAL A 575 2.45 29.54 24.65
C VAL A 575 3.73 29.77 25.43
N SER A 576 4.88 29.65 24.77
CA SER A 576 6.20 29.89 25.37
C SER A 576 7.10 30.68 24.41
N THR A 577 7.99 31.49 24.98
CA THR A 577 8.97 32.26 24.22
C THR A 577 10.15 32.66 25.10
N ASP A 578 11.35 32.73 24.52
CA ASP A 578 12.55 33.33 25.14
C ASP A 578 12.84 34.77 24.64
N LEU A 579 11.99 35.28 23.74
CA LEU A 579 12.07 36.63 23.19
C LEU A 579 11.35 37.64 24.10
N PRO A 580 11.65 38.95 24.00
CA PRO A 580 10.98 40.00 24.77
C PRO A 580 9.55 40.28 24.26
N LEU A 581 8.72 39.25 24.13
CA LEU A 581 7.32 39.31 23.72
C LEU A 581 6.41 39.16 24.96
N THR A 582 5.20 39.72 24.89
CA THR A 582 4.23 39.65 25.98
C THR A 582 3.31 38.44 25.78
N ILE A 583 3.27 37.55 26.78
CA ILE A 583 2.30 36.45 26.84
C ILE A 583 1.14 36.89 27.75
N SER A 584 -0.08 36.80 27.24
CA SER A 584 -1.30 37.03 28.02
C SER A 584 -2.26 35.86 27.80
N ASP A 585 -2.37 35.00 28.82
CA ASP A 585 -3.16 33.77 28.78
C ASP A 585 -2.77 32.88 27.59
N LYS A 586 -3.65 32.77 26.59
CA LYS A 586 -3.46 31.94 25.38
C LYS A 586 -3.00 32.73 24.15
N THR A 587 -2.44 33.92 24.34
CA THR A 587 -2.00 34.78 23.25
C THR A 587 -0.57 35.27 23.46
N ILE A 588 0.17 35.42 22.35
CA ILE A 588 1.50 36.04 22.31
C ILE A 588 1.46 37.25 21.40
N ARG A 589 1.95 38.39 21.91
CA ARG A 589 2.01 39.65 21.17
C ARG A 589 3.28 40.43 21.47
N GLY A 590 3.83 41.08 20.46
CA GLY A 590 4.92 42.02 20.62
C GLY A 590 5.56 42.38 19.29
N SER A 591 6.47 43.35 19.32
CA SER A 591 7.22 43.78 18.15
C SER A 591 8.70 43.84 18.49
N ILE A 592 9.52 43.44 17.52
CA ILE A 592 10.96 43.60 17.53
C ILE A 592 11.29 44.60 16.41
N GLY A 593 12.05 45.66 16.76
CA GLY A 593 12.36 46.76 15.84
C GLY A 593 11.12 47.60 15.45
N SER A 594 11.02 47.97 14.17
CA SER A 594 9.90 48.77 13.66
C SER A 594 8.58 47.99 13.49
N GLY A 595 8.62 46.65 13.55
CA GLY A 595 7.45 45.80 13.26
C GLY A 595 7.00 45.82 11.80
N SER A 596 7.92 46.03 10.85
CA SER A 596 7.61 46.16 9.41
C SER A 596 6.98 44.91 8.78
N TYR A 597 7.34 43.72 9.25
CA TYR A 597 6.75 42.45 8.80
C TYR A 597 5.86 41.85 9.88
N ARG A 598 4.79 41.17 9.50
CA ARG A 598 3.84 40.54 10.41
C ARG A 598 4.04 39.03 10.43
N ILE A 599 4.12 38.46 11.63
CA ILE A 599 4.06 37.02 11.88
C ILE A 599 2.74 36.73 12.59
N ASN A 600 1.82 36.06 11.89
CA ASN A 600 0.55 35.63 12.44
C ASN A 600 0.52 34.10 12.60
N ILE A 601 0.09 33.66 13.77
CA ILE A 601 0.15 32.26 14.16
C ILE A 601 -1.20 31.86 14.74
N ASP A 602 -1.86 30.91 14.08
CA ASP A 602 -3.12 30.35 14.55
C ASP A 602 -2.93 28.84 14.78
N ALA A 603 -2.94 28.43 16.06
CA ALA A 603 -2.73 27.04 16.46
C ALA A 603 -3.83 26.55 17.38
N ASN A 604 -4.25 25.30 17.26
CA ASN A 604 -5.14 24.71 18.27
C ASN A 604 -4.38 24.12 19.47
N SER A 605 -3.15 23.64 19.27
CA SER A 605 -2.31 23.04 20.33
C SER A 605 -1.37 24.09 20.96
N SER A 606 -0.05 23.90 20.92
CA SER A 606 0.94 24.76 21.57
C SER A 606 1.75 25.59 20.56
N ILE A 607 2.23 26.74 21.01
CA ILE A 607 3.12 27.62 20.25
C ILE A 607 4.42 27.81 21.05
N GLU A 608 5.56 27.66 20.39
CA GLU A 608 6.88 27.99 20.89
C GLU A 608 7.58 28.96 19.93
N VAL A 609 7.94 30.14 20.41
CA VAL A 609 8.65 31.17 19.60
C VAL A 609 9.97 31.50 20.27
N ASN A 610 11.07 31.03 19.72
CA ASN A 610 12.40 31.20 20.28
C ASN A 610 13.32 32.04 19.39
N GLY A 611 14.39 32.57 19.98
CA GLY A 611 15.50 33.16 19.27
C GLY A 611 16.24 32.12 18.43
N TYR A 612 16.48 32.47 17.16
CA TYR A 612 17.39 31.75 16.29
C TYR A 612 18.82 31.80 16.87
N LYS A 613 19.48 30.64 16.99
CA LYS A 613 20.80 30.49 17.61
C LYS A 613 21.89 30.17 16.60
#